data_AF-A0A840TXB3-F1
#
_entry.id   AF-A0A840TXB3-F1
#
_cell.length_a   1.000
_cell.length_b   1.000
_cell.length_c   1.000
_cell.angle_alpha   90.00
_cell.angle_beta   90.00
_cell.angle_gamma   90.00
#
_symmetry.space_group_name_H-M   'P 1'
#
loop_
_entity.id
_entity.type
_entity.pdbx_description
1 polymer ?
#
loop_
_entity_poly.entity_id
_entity_poly.type
_entity_poly.pdbx_seq_one_letter_code
_entity_poly.pdbx_strand_id
1 'polypeptide(L)'
;MKKSNIFALVEISKLAAGLARYPDDAQKALLSQAAYFLIIDPIYFSEALRPEWEAIQAAMTQREPLLDEKGFTIMNRVVHTVHQLSPQEQQDVVRRVIGLHDRLQEESLAYA
;
A
#
# COMPACT_ATOMS: atom_id res chain seq x y z
N MET A 1 -11.02 17.88 13.30
CA MET A 1 -10.70 16.80 12.34
C MET A 1 -9.83 15.77 13.05
N LYS A 2 -10.17 14.48 12.95
CA LYS A 2 -9.35 13.39 13.51
C LYS A 2 -8.07 13.29 12.69
N LYS A 3 -6.90 13.34 13.34
CA LYS A 3 -5.58 13.16 12.71
C LYS A 3 -5.26 11.69 12.50
N SER A 4 -4.30 11.40 11.62
CA SER A 4 -3.79 10.05 11.47
C SER A 4 -3.07 9.59 12.73
N ASN A 5 -3.16 8.30 13.00
CA ASN A 5 -2.48 7.65 14.10
C ASN A 5 -0.98 7.54 13.78
N ILE A 6 -0.11 7.69 14.79
CA ILE A 6 1.34 7.48 14.64
C ILE A 6 1.69 6.10 14.05
N PHE A 7 0.86 5.09 14.29
CA PHE A 7 0.96 3.78 13.64
C PHE A 7 0.91 3.88 12.11
N ALA A 8 -0.02 4.66 11.55
CA ALA A 8 -0.10 4.86 10.11
C ALA A 8 1.18 5.49 9.57
N LEU A 9 1.71 6.52 10.26
CA LEU A 9 2.96 7.17 9.87
C LEU A 9 4.12 6.17 9.85
N VAL A 10 4.28 5.40 10.91
CA VAL A 10 5.37 4.43 11.04
C VAL A 10 5.29 3.35 9.97
N GLU A 11 4.12 2.74 9.77
CA GLU A 11 3.99 1.64 8.81
C GLU A 11 4.06 2.13 7.36
N ILE A 12 3.48 3.29 7.03
CA ILE A 12 3.62 3.89 5.69
C ILE A 12 5.06 4.33 5.42
N SER A 13 5.79 4.83 6.43
CA SER A 13 7.22 5.15 6.27
C SER A 13 8.04 3.90 5.94
N LYS A 14 7.79 2.78 6.63
CA LYS A 14 8.44 1.50 6.33
C LYS A 14 8.10 1.00 4.93
N LEU A 15 6.82 1.07 4.56
CA LEU A 15 6.35 0.69 3.23
C LEU A 15 7.04 1.54 2.14
N ALA A 16 7.01 2.87 2.27
CA ALA A 16 7.64 3.78 1.32
C ALA A 16 9.15 3.51 1.18
N ALA A 17 9.85 3.34 2.30
CA ALA A 17 11.26 2.98 2.30
C ALA A 17 11.52 1.61 1.65
N GLY A 18 10.63 0.63 1.86
CA GLY A 18 10.69 -0.68 1.22
C GLY A 18 10.51 -0.61 -0.30
N LEU A 19 9.55 0.18 -0.77
CA LEU A 19 9.31 0.40 -2.20
C LEU A 19 10.50 1.10 -2.87
N ALA A 20 11.11 2.07 -2.20
CA ALA A 20 12.27 2.81 -2.70
C ALA A 20 13.55 1.94 -2.88
N ARG A 21 13.59 0.71 -2.33
CA ARG A 21 14.73 -0.21 -2.53
C ARG A 21 14.85 -0.74 -3.95
N TYR A 22 13.79 -0.63 -4.75
CA TYR A 22 13.72 -1.15 -6.11
C TYR A 22 13.23 -0.05 -7.08
N PRO A 23 14.01 1.03 -7.27
CA PRO A 23 13.56 2.21 -8.01
C PRO A 23 13.21 1.93 -9.48
N ASP A 24 13.86 0.94 -10.08
CA ASP A 24 13.67 0.56 -11.49
C ASP A 24 12.79 -0.69 -11.67
N ASP A 25 12.27 -1.28 -10.59
CA ASP A 25 11.51 -2.52 -10.61
C ASP A 25 10.31 -2.46 -9.64
N ALA A 26 9.26 -1.77 -10.11
CA ALA A 26 8.03 -1.57 -9.35
C ALA A 26 7.33 -2.90 -9.01
N GLN A 27 7.44 -3.92 -9.87
CA GLN A 27 6.86 -5.23 -9.60
C GLN A 27 7.51 -5.86 -8.39
N LYS A 28 8.84 -5.94 -8.37
CA LYS A 28 9.60 -6.49 -7.23
C LYS A 28 9.40 -5.66 -5.97
N ALA A 29 9.34 -4.34 -6.10
CA ALA A 29 9.00 -3.43 -5.01
C ALA A 29 7.68 -3.86 -4.34
N LEU A 30 6.59 -3.91 -5.11
CA LEU A 30 5.26 -4.23 -4.63
C LEU A 30 5.16 -5.65 -4.06
N LEU A 31 5.76 -6.64 -4.73
CA LEU A 31 5.77 -8.02 -4.25
C LEU A 31 6.46 -8.14 -2.89
N SER A 32 7.60 -7.48 -2.70
CA SER A 32 8.35 -7.52 -1.44
C SER A 32 7.60 -6.85 -0.27
N GLN A 33 6.65 -5.97 -0.58
CA GLN A 33 5.88 -5.20 0.40
C GLN A 33 4.39 -5.62 0.44
N ALA A 34 4.00 -6.71 -0.23
CA ALA A 34 2.60 -7.08 -0.45
C ALA A 34 1.78 -7.21 0.86
N ALA A 35 2.42 -7.62 1.96
CA ALA A 35 1.77 -7.76 3.27
C ALA A 35 1.22 -6.42 3.80
N TYR A 36 1.87 -5.29 3.51
CA TYR A 36 1.46 -3.98 4.03
C TYR A 36 0.05 -3.57 3.58
N PHE A 37 -0.33 -3.95 2.35
CA PHE A 37 -1.67 -3.68 1.80
C PHE A 37 -2.78 -4.49 2.48
N LEU A 38 -2.44 -5.49 3.32
CA LEU A 38 -3.39 -6.29 4.08
C LEU A 38 -3.46 -5.91 5.56
N ILE A 39 -2.41 -5.31 6.12
CA ILE A 39 -2.30 -5.08 7.58
C ILE A 39 -2.56 -3.63 8.00
N ILE A 40 -2.35 -2.65 7.12
CA ILE A 40 -2.58 -1.25 7.47
C ILE A 40 -4.07 -0.95 7.26
N ASP A 41 -4.79 -0.80 8.36
CA ASP A 41 -6.23 -0.50 8.34
C ASP A 41 -6.49 1.00 8.04
N PRO A 42 -7.42 1.33 7.12
CA PRO A 42 -7.85 2.71 6.84
C PRO A 42 -8.26 3.53 8.07
N ILE A 43 -8.72 2.90 9.16
CA ILE A 43 -9.15 3.58 10.39
C ILE A 43 -8.03 4.39 11.06
N TYR A 44 -6.78 4.04 10.77
CA TYR A 44 -5.59 4.71 11.29
C TYR A 44 -5.30 6.04 10.59
N PHE A 45 -5.94 6.33 9.46
CA PHE A 45 -5.75 7.59 8.75
C PHE A 45 -6.79 8.65 9.15
N SER A 46 -6.39 9.91 9.02
CA SER A 46 -7.29 11.06 9.11
C SER A 46 -8.36 11.01 8.03
N GLU A 47 -9.45 11.76 8.24
CA GLU A 47 -10.53 11.86 7.25
C GLU A 47 -10.03 12.37 5.88
N ALA A 48 -8.96 13.16 5.86
CA ALA A 48 -8.38 13.70 4.64
C ALA A 48 -7.47 12.72 3.87
N LEU A 49 -6.85 11.75 4.57
CA LEU A 49 -5.89 10.80 3.99
C LEU A 49 -6.48 9.41 3.81
N ARG A 50 -7.50 9.04 4.58
CA ARG A 50 -8.14 7.73 4.51
C ARG A 50 -8.62 7.35 3.09
N PRO A 51 -9.32 8.21 2.34
CA PRO A 51 -9.82 7.82 1.01
C PRO A 51 -8.71 7.44 0.04
N GLU A 52 -7.53 8.07 0.15
CA GLU A 52 -6.38 7.74 -0.69
C GLU A 52 -5.84 6.36 -0.36
N TRP A 53 -5.69 6.04 0.93
CA TRP A 53 -5.25 4.70 1.34
C TRP A 53 -6.26 3.62 0.94
N GLU A 54 -7.56 3.86 1.14
CA GLU A 54 -8.61 2.95 0.70
C GLU A 54 -8.56 2.69 -0.80
N ALA A 55 -8.33 3.72 -1.61
CA ALA A 55 -8.21 3.57 -3.05
C ALA A 55 -6.93 2.82 -3.47
N ILE A 56 -5.80 3.02 -2.78
CA ILE A 56 -4.57 2.24 -2.99
C ILE A 56 -4.80 0.78 -2.61
N GLN A 57 -5.36 0.54 -1.42
CA GLN A 57 -5.63 -0.79 -0.90
C GLN A 57 -6.58 -1.54 -1.83
N ALA A 58 -7.68 -0.91 -2.22
CA ALA A 58 -8.64 -1.46 -3.16
C ALA A 58 -7.97 -1.87 -4.47
N ALA A 59 -7.14 -1.02 -5.07
CA ALA A 59 -6.39 -1.33 -6.30
C ALA A 59 -5.49 -2.57 -6.16
N MET A 60 -4.97 -2.82 -4.96
CA MET A 60 -4.09 -3.95 -4.66
C MET A 60 -4.84 -5.21 -4.22
N THR A 61 -6.12 -5.11 -3.88
CA THR A 61 -6.93 -6.25 -3.41
C THR A 61 -8.11 -6.59 -4.32
N GLN A 62 -8.16 -6.03 -5.54
CA GLN A 62 -9.28 -6.23 -6.47
C GLN A 62 -9.45 -7.69 -6.90
N ARG A 63 -8.37 -8.48 -6.92
CA ARG A 63 -8.40 -9.88 -7.32
C ARG A 63 -8.68 -10.79 -6.13
N GLU A 64 -9.30 -11.92 -6.40
CA GLU A 64 -9.40 -13.00 -5.42
C GLU A 64 -8.03 -13.67 -5.24
N PRO A 65 -7.76 -14.27 -4.06
CA PRO A 65 -6.59 -15.14 -3.92
C PRO A 65 -6.64 -16.27 -4.93
N LEU A 66 -5.49 -16.68 -5.46
CA LEU A 66 -5.40 -17.88 -6.28
C LEU A 66 -5.44 -19.10 -5.36
N LEU A 67 -6.38 -20.00 -5.59
CA LEU A 67 -6.57 -21.23 -4.81
C LEU A 67 -6.14 -22.47 -5.62
N ASP A 68 -5.71 -23.53 -4.95
CA ASP A 68 -5.49 -24.85 -5.56
C ASP A 68 -6.79 -25.63 -5.71
N GLU A 69 -6.71 -26.82 -6.32
CA GLU A 69 -7.86 -27.74 -6.52
C GLU A 69 -8.53 -28.17 -5.20
N LYS A 70 -7.85 -27.99 -4.06
CA LYS A 70 -8.33 -28.32 -2.71
C LYS A 70 -8.83 -27.08 -1.94
N GLY A 71 -8.77 -25.90 -2.55
CA GLY A 71 -9.19 -24.63 -1.96
C GLY A 71 -8.13 -23.93 -1.09
N PHE A 72 -6.88 -24.39 -1.07
CA PHE A 72 -5.80 -23.72 -0.34
C PHE A 72 -5.25 -22.54 -1.13
N THR A 73 -4.92 -21.43 -0.44
CA THR A 73 -4.34 -20.25 -1.08
C THR A 73 -2.91 -20.50 -1.56
N ILE A 74 -2.70 -20.47 -2.88
CA ILE A 74 -1.39 -20.51 -3.53
C ILE A 74 -0.78 -19.10 -3.59
N MET A 75 -1.61 -18.08 -3.88
CA MET A 75 -1.19 -16.68 -3.92
C MET A 75 -2.23 -15.82 -3.24
N ASN A 76 -1.79 -14.96 -2.30
CA ASN A 76 -2.71 -14.01 -1.70
C ASN A 76 -3.19 -13.00 -2.75
N ARG A 77 -4.33 -12.36 -2.47
CA ARG A 77 -4.97 -11.40 -3.37
C ARG A 77 -4.04 -10.28 -3.85
N VAL A 78 -3.11 -9.81 -3.02
CA VAL A 78 -2.19 -8.71 -3.36
C VAL A 78 -1.14 -9.18 -4.35
N VAL A 79 -0.47 -10.30 -4.05
CA VAL A 79 0.52 -10.90 -4.94
C VAL A 79 -0.12 -11.26 -6.28
N HIS A 80 -1.30 -11.87 -6.27
CA HIS A 80 -2.05 -12.17 -7.49
C HIS A 80 -2.38 -10.89 -8.28
N THR A 81 -2.80 -9.82 -7.61
CA THR A 81 -3.08 -8.54 -8.26
C THR A 81 -1.81 -7.94 -8.89
N VAL A 82 -0.67 -7.91 -8.20
CA VAL A 82 0.58 -7.34 -8.71
C VAL A 82 1.03 -8.00 -10.01
N HIS A 83 0.88 -9.33 -10.14
CA HIS A 83 1.21 -10.05 -11.37
C HIS A 83 0.30 -9.71 -12.57
N GLN A 84 -0.86 -9.13 -12.32
CA GLN A 84 -1.85 -8.77 -13.35
C GLN A 84 -1.87 -7.27 -13.67
N LEU A 85 -1.21 -6.43 -12.87
CA LEU A 85 -1.05 -5.02 -13.16
C LEU A 85 -0.05 -4.82 -14.29
N SER A 86 -0.34 -3.88 -15.19
CA SER A 86 0.62 -3.37 -16.15
C SER A 86 1.78 -2.63 -15.45
N PRO A 87 2.95 -2.48 -16.10
CA PRO A 87 4.07 -1.72 -15.54
C PRO A 87 3.69 -0.28 -15.12
N GLN A 88 2.80 0.36 -15.89
CA GLN A 88 2.31 1.71 -15.59
C GLN A 88 1.48 1.72 -14.30
N GLU A 89 0.55 0.78 -14.14
CA GLU A 89 -0.28 0.68 -12.93
C GLU A 89 0.57 0.35 -11.69
N GLN A 90 1.59 -0.50 -11.83
CA GLN A 90 2.53 -0.79 -10.75
C GLN A 90 3.27 0.48 -10.30
N GLN A 91 3.80 1.26 -11.26
CA GLN A 91 4.45 2.54 -10.97
C GLN A 91 3.47 3.54 -10.34
N ASP A 92 2.22 3.58 -10.80
CA ASP A 92 1.19 4.45 -10.26
C ASP A 92 0.91 4.13 -8.78
N VAL A 93 0.79 2.87 -8.42
CA VAL A 93 0.62 2.46 -7.02
C VAL A 93 1.82 2.91 -6.18
N VAL A 94 3.04 2.68 -6.64
CA VAL A 94 4.26 3.09 -5.93
C VAL A 94 4.26 4.61 -5.70
N ARG A 95 3.99 5.39 -6.75
CA ARG A 95 3.94 6.86 -6.66
C ARG A 95 2.86 7.35 -5.69
N ARG A 96 1.68 6.73 -5.70
CA ARG A 96 0.59 7.08 -4.78
C ARG A 96 0.94 6.78 -3.33
N VAL A 97 1.59 5.66 -3.04
CA VAL A 97 2.06 5.33 -1.69
C VAL A 97 3.10 6.35 -1.21
N ILE A 98 4.05 6.73 -2.06
CA ILE A 98 5.05 7.76 -1.73
C ILE A 98 4.37 9.12 -1.49
N GLY A 99 3.45 9.53 -2.35
CA GLY A 99 2.71 10.78 -2.16
C GLY A 99 1.83 10.78 -0.90
N LEU A 100 1.24 9.64 -0.55
CA LEU A 100 0.52 9.49 0.72
C LEU A 100 1.47 9.63 1.92
N HIS A 101 2.65 9.02 1.86
CA HIS A 101 3.68 9.14 2.89
C HIS A 101 4.08 10.60 3.11
N ASP A 102 4.35 11.35 2.05
CA ASP A 102 4.78 12.75 2.15
C ASP A 102 3.69 13.62 2.81
N ARG A 103 2.44 13.45 2.39
CA ARG A 103 1.28 14.15 3.01
C ARG A 103 1.08 13.76 4.48
N LEU A 104 1.37 12.51 4.83
CA LEU A 104 1.25 12.01 6.21
C LEU A 104 2.38 12.58 7.11
N GLN A 105 3.58 12.77 6.55
CA GLN A 105 4.68 13.47 7.21
C GLN A 105 4.33 14.94 7.45
N GLU A 106 3.81 15.65 6.44
CA GLU A 106 3.36 17.04 6.58
C GLU A 106 2.27 17.19 7.65
N GLU A 107 1.27 16.29 7.67
CA GLU A 107 0.22 16.28 8.70
C GLU A 107 0.80 16.15 10.11
N SER A 108 1.89 15.40 10.25
CA SER A 108 2.56 15.11 11.53
C SER A 108 3.52 16.21 11.96
N LEU A 109 4.17 16.89 11.01
CA LEU A 109 5.10 18.01 11.25
C LEU A 109 4.41 19.33 11.57
N ALA A 110 3.14 19.52 11.17
CA ALA A 110 2.33 20.70 11.49
C ALA A 110 2.04 20.89 13.00
N TYR A 111 2.72 20.14 13.87
CA TYR A 111 2.59 20.13 15.33
C TYR A 111 3.93 20.18 16.10
N ALA A 112 5.07 20.18 15.40
CA ALA A 112 6.40 20.35 16.00
C ALA A 112 6.84 21.82 15.95
#